data_AF-A0A6G7YDH5-F1
#
_entry.id   AF-A0A6G7YDH5-F1
#
_cell.length_a   1.000
_cell.length_b   1.000
_cell.length_c   1.000
_cell.angle_alpha   90.00
_cell.angle_beta   90.00
_cell.angle_gamma   90.00
#
_symmetry.space_group_name_H-M   'P 1'
#
loop_
_entity.id
_entity.type
_entity.pdbx_description
1 polymer ?
#
loop_
_entity_poly.entity_id
_entity_poly.type
_entity_poly.pdbx_seq_one_letter_code
_entity_poly.pdbx_strand_id
1 'polypeptide(L)'
;MTPTVQRVVGALVLLAAGMLSLPLAATFLDDPGSENWIIVAQLLVMAAIGAGVAVALPDLARAGSSTGRRALTGVWWGLLAAAVGVLVFWLLLNGFRGA
;
A
#
# COMPACT_ATOMS: atom_id res chain seq x y z
N MET A 1 17.03 -8.72 13.18
CA MET A 1 17.14 -8.58 11.71
C MET A 1 18.13 -7.46 11.41
N THR A 2 18.82 -7.48 10.27
CA THR A 2 19.62 -6.33 9.84
C THR A 2 18.71 -5.24 9.27
N PRO A 3 19.11 -3.96 9.30
CA PRO A 3 18.30 -2.87 8.74
C PRO A 3 17.96 -3.09 7.26
N THR A 4 18.87 -3.69 6.50
CA THR A 4 18.65 -4.04 5.09
C THR A 4 17.53 -5.06 4.94
N VAL A 5 17.55 -6.15 5.71
CA VAL A 5 16.52 -7.20 5.66
C VAL A 5 15.15 -6.61 6.00
N GLN A 6 15.10 -5.75 7.00
CA GLN A 6 13.87 -5.12 7.45
C GLN A 6 13.25 -4.20 6.38
N ARG A 7 14.07 -3.43 5.67
CA ARG A 7 13.61 -2.59 4.55
C ARG A 7 13.11 -3.42 3.39
N VAL A 8 13.82 -4.49 3.03
CA VAL A 8 13.42 -5.40 1.96
C VAL A 8 12.08 -6.06 2.30
N VAL A 9 11.94 -6.61 3.51
CA VAL A 9 10.69 -7.23 3.96
C VAL A 9 9.55 -6.21 3.98
N GLY A 10 9.78 -5.01 4.52
CA GLY A 10 8.77 -3.95 4.53
C GLY A 10 8.32 -3.55 3.12
N ALA A 11 9.26 -3.38 2.19
CA ALA A 11 8.95 -3.06 0.80
C ALA A 11 8.14 -4.19 0.12
N LEU A 12 8.54 -5.45 0.29
CA LEU A 12 7.84 -6.61 -0.28
C LEU A 12 6.42 -6.73 0.28
N VAL A 13 6.23 -6.55 1.59
CA VAL A 13 4.91 -6.57 2.23
C VAL A 13 4.01 -5.47 1.66
N LEU A 14 4.52 -4.23 1.56
CA LEU A 14 3.75 -3.11 1.03
C LEU A 14 3.40 -3.30 -0.45
N LEU A 15 4.33 -3.79 -1.26
CA LEU A 15 4.07 -4.08 -2.67
C LEU A 15 3.01 -5.16 -2.84
N ALA A 16 3.12 -6.27 -2.12
CA ALA A 16 2.12 -7.34 -2.15
C ALA A 16 0.74 -6.84 -1.70
N ALA A 17 0.69 -6.09 -0.59
CA ALA A 17 -0.55 -5.47 -0.11
C ALA A 17 -1.14 -4.49 -1.14
N GLY A 18 -0.30 -3.65 -1.76
CA GLY A 18 -0.72 -2.70 -2.79
C GLY A 18 -1.35 -3.38 -3.99
N MET A 19 -0.72 -4.42 -4.53
CA MET A 19 -1.24 -5.20 -5.66
C MET A 19 -2.56 -5.90 -5.36
N LEU A 20 -2.74 -6.41 -4.13
CA LEU A 20 -3.95 -7.13 -3.73
C LEU A 20 -5.06 -6.21 -3.21
N SER A 21 -4.73 -4.98 -2.80
CA SER A 21 -5.68 -4.07 -2.13
C SER A 21 -6.87 -3.68 -3.00
N LEU A 22 -6.64 -3.39 -4.29
CA LEU A 22 -7.68 -2.97 -5.21
C LEU A 22 -8.66 -4.10 -5.58
N PRO A 23 -8.22 -5.30 -6.01
CA PRO A 23 -9.15 -6.40 -6.27
C PRO A 23 -9.90 -6.81 -5.01
N LEU A 24 -9.26 -6.80 -3.83
CA LEU A 24 -9.95 -7.05 -2.57
C LEU A 24 -11.02 -6.00 -2.29
N ALA A 25 -10.72 -4.71 -2.43
CA ALA A 25 -11.72 -3.65 -2.23
C ALA A 25 -12.90 -3.82 -3.20
N ALA A 26 -12.63 -4.13 -4.47
CA ALA A 26 -13.67 -4.40 -5.47
C ALA A 26 -14.55 -5.58 -5.05
N THR A 27 -13.99 -6.70 -4.55
CA THR A 27 -14.83 -7.86 -4.14
C THR A 27 -15.90 -7.54 -3.08
N PHE A 28 -15.74 -6.47 -2.31
CA PHE A 28 -16.70 -6.05 -1.28
C PHE A 28 -17.54 -4.82 -1.65
N LEU A 29 -17.13 -4.05 -2.66
CA LEU A 29 -17.68 -2.72 -2.96
C LEU A 29 -18.04 -2.55 -4.45
N ASP A 30 -18.12 -3.64 -5.22
CA ASP A 30 -18.52 -3.62 -6.64
C ASP A 30 -20.05 -3.65 -6.83
N ASP A 31 -20.82 -3.48 -5.75
CA ASP A 31 -22.28 -3.38 -5.83
C ASP A 31 -22.73 -1.98 -6.27
N PRO A 32 -23.84 -1.86 -7.02
CA PRO A 32 -24.38 -0.58 -7.47
C PRO A 32 -24.56 0.43 -6.33
N GLY A 33 -23.90 1.59 -6.45
CA GLY A 33 -23.92 2.65 -5.45
C GLY A 33 -22.77 2.61 -4.43
N SER A 34 -21.99 1.54 -4.39
CA SER A 34 -20.78 1.42 -3.55
C SER A 34 -19.46 1.52 -4.32
N GLU A 35 -19.48 1.38 -5.65
CA GLU A 35 -18.30 1.36 -6.53
C GLU A 35 -17.37 2.58 -6.35
N ASN A 36 -17.95 3.76 -6.12
CA ASN A 36 -17.19 5.00 -5.89
C ASN A 36 -16.35 4.96 -4.60
N TRP A 37 -16.64 4.05 -3.67
CA TRP A 37 -15.90 3.87 -2.44
C TRP A 37 -14.69 2.95 -2.58
N ILE A 38 -14.55 2.18 -3.67
CA ILE A 38 -13.46 1.22 -3.87
C ILE A 38 -12.09 1.91 -3.67
N ILE A 39 -11.86 3.01 -4.40
CA ILE A 39 -10.59 3.74 -4.34
C ILE A 39 -10.37 4.36 -2.96
N VAL A 40 -11.42 4.94 -2.36
CA VAL A 40 -11.32 5.57 -1.03
C VAL A 40 -10.97 4.53 0.03
N ALA A 41 -11.68 3.40 0.06
CA ALA A 41 -11.44 2.30 0.99
C ALA A 41 -10.04 1.71 0.81
N GLN A 42 -9.64 1.47 -0.43
CA GLN A 42 -8.31 0.96 -0.76
C GLN A 42 -7.20 1.89 -0.23
N LEU A 43 -7.30 3.20 -0.48
CA LEU A 43 -6.30 4.17 -0.04
C LEU A 43 -6.22 4.25 1.49
N LEU A 44 -7.36 4.22 2.18
CA LEU A 44 -7.40 4.23 3.65
C LEU A 44 -6.78 2.97 4.24
N VAL A 45 -7.08 1.80 3.69
CA VAL A 45 -6.49 0.53 4.12
C VAL A 45 -4.99 0.53 3.88
N MET A 46 -4.52 0.98 2.71
CA MET A 46 -3.09 1.04 2.42
C MET A 46 -2.35 2.06 3.28
N ALA A 47 -2.97 3.20 3.61
CA ALA A 47 -2.42 4.14 4.57
C ALA A 47 -2.23 3.50 5.96
N ALA A 48 -3.23 2.75 6.43
CA ALA A 48 -3.18 2.05 7.72
C ALA A 48 -2.12 0.94 7.73
N ILE A 49 -2.05 0.12 6.68
CA ILE A 49 -1.02 -0.93 6.51
C ILE A 49 0.36 -0.29 6.49
N GLY A 50 0.54 0.77 5.70
CA GLY A 50 1.78 1.53 5.63
C GLY A 50 2.24 2.03 7.00
N ALA A 51 1.35 2.68 7.74
CA ALA A 51 1.62 3.15 9.09
C ALA A 51 2.03 1.99 10.03
N GLY A 52 1.27 0.89 10.02
CA GLY A 52 1.54 -0.28 10.85
C GLY A 52 2.88 -0.92 10.54
N VAL A 53 3.22 -1.09 9.25
CA VAL A 53 4.50 -1.64 8.81
C VAL A 53 5.67 -0.76 9.25
N ALA A 54 5.58 0.57 9.10
CA ALA A 54 6.67 1.46 9.53
C ALA A 54 6.84 1.58 11.05
N VAL A 55 5.76 1.38 11.82
CA VAL A 55 5.82 1.30 13.28
C VAL A 55 6.44 -0.03 13.73
N ALA A 56 6.03 -1.14 13.13
CA ALA A 56 6.54 -2.48 13.46
C ALA A 56 7.99 -2.68 12.99
N LEU A 57 8.35 -2.06 11.86
CA LEU A 57 9.66 -2.14 11.24
C LEU A 57 10.33 -0.74 11.25
N PRO A 58 10.90 -0.30 12.40
CA PRO A 58 11.41 1.06 12.59
C PRO A 58 12.52 1.53 11.63
N ASP A 59 13.34 0.63 11.08
CA ASP A 59 14.41 0.94 10.12
C ASP A 59 13.92 1.34 8.72
N LEU A 60 12.61 1.27 8.46
CA LEU A 60 11.96 1.89 7.30
C LEU A 60 11.92 3.42 7.41
N ALA A 61 11.94 3.95 8.63
CA ALA A 61 11.96 5.37 8.89
C ALA A 61 13.37 5.83 9.30
N ARG A 62 13.58 7.15 9.30
CA ARG A 62 14.86 7.74 9.73
C ARG A 62 15.18 7.31 11.18
N ALA A 63 16.42 6.90 11.45
CA ALA A 63 16.86 6.53 12.78
C ALA A 63 16.56 7.64 13.81
N GLY A 64 16.10 7.25 15.00
CA GLY A 64 15.70 8.19 16.07
C GLY A 64 14.38 8.92 15.87
N SER A 65 13.63 8.63 14.80
CA SER A 65 12.28 9.18 14.60
C SER A 65 11.31 8.73 15.70
N SER A 66 10.42 9.65 16.14
CA SER A 66 9.30 9.32 17.03
C SER A 66 8.26 8.46 16.31
N THR A 67 7.49 7.66 17.06
CA THR A 67 6.48 6.73 16.51
C THR A 67 5.51 7.41 15.55
N GLY A 68 5.05 8.64 15.86
CA GLY A 68 4.15 9.39 14.98
C GLY A 68 4.77 9.74 13.61
N ARG A 69 6.06 10.12 13.58
CA ARG A 69 6.76 10.39 12.32
C ARG A 69 6.99 9.10 11.52
N ARG A 70 7.22 7.97 12.19
CA ARG A 70 7.32 6.66 11.55
C ARG A 70 6.02 6.28 10.88
N ALA A 71 4.90 6.39 11.62
CA ALA A 71 3.57 6.13 11.09
C ALA A 71 3.27 6.99 9.85
N LEU A 72 3.53 8.31 9.92
CA LEU A 72 3.33 9.21 8.77
C LEU A 72 4.20 8.83 7.56
N THR A 73 5.46 8.46 7.80
CA THR A 73 6.35 7.95 6.73
C THR A 73 5.78 6.67 6.12
N GLY A 74 5.28 5.77 6.97
CA GLY A 74 4.60 4.55 6.57
C GLY A 74 3.35 4.78 5.73
N VAL A 75 2.50 5.74 6.10
CA VAL A 75 1.32 6.12 5.31
C VAL A 75 1.71 6.43 3.87
N TRP A 76 2.72 7.27 3.67
CA TRP A 76 3.20 7.62 2.33
C TRP A 76 3.72 6.43 1.55
N TRP A 77 4.45 5.52 2.20
CA TRP A 77 4.89 4.26 1.57
C TRP A 77 3.72 3.35 1.19
N GLY A 78 2.70 3.26 2.04
CA GLY A 78 1.48 2.51 1.77
C GLY A 78 0.72 3.09 0.57
N LEU A 79 0.53 4.41 0.53
CA LEU A 79 -0.12 5.10 -0.60
C LEU A 79 0.67 4.94 -1.90
N LEU A 80 2.00 5.04 -1.85
CA LEU A 80 2.86 4.78 -3.00
C LEU A 80 2.68 3.34 -3.52
N ALA A 81 2.67 2.36 -2.62
CA ALA A 81 2.44 0.97 -2.98
C ALA A 81 1.03 0.74 -3.56
N ALA A 82 0.01 1.44 -3.06
CA ALA A 82 -1.34 1.42 -3.62
C ALA A 82 -1.34 1.93 -5.07
N ALA A 83 -0.66 3.06 -5.34
CA ALA A 83 -0.52 3.61 -6.68
C ALA A 83 0.21 2.64 -7.62
N VAL A 84 1.28 2.00 -7.15
CA VAL A 84 1.97 0.94 -7.91
C VAL A 84 1.02 -0.23 -8.20
N GLY A 85 0.22 -0.66 -7.21
CA GLY A 85 -0.78 -1.71 -7.38
C GLY A 85 -1.82 -1.37 -8.45
N VAL A 86 -2.34 -0.14 -8.45
CA VAL A 86 -3.27 0.37 -9.48
C VAL A 86 -2.61 0.32 -10.87
N LEU A 87 -1.37 0.78 -11.00
CA LEU A 87 -0.63 0.77 -12.27
C LEU A 87 -0.41 -0.65 -12.79
N VAL A 88 -0.02 -1.58 -11.91
CA VAL A 88 0.15 -2.98 -12.26
C VAL A 88 -1.18 -3.59 -12.70
N PHE A 89 -2.25 -3.36 -11.94
CA PHE A 89 -3.58 -3.86 -12.28
C PHE A 89 -4.08 -3.32 -13.63
N TRP A 90 -3.91 -2.02 -13.86
CA TRP A 90 -4.22 -1.39 -15.14
C TRP A 90 -3.42 -2.02 -16.28
N LEU A 91 -2.12 -2.25 -16.10
CA LEU A 91 -1.27 -2.89 -17.09
C LEU A 91 -1.70 -4.34 -17.38
N LEU A 92 -2.10 -5.08 -16.35
CA LEU A 92 -2.58 -6.45 -16.48
C LEU A 92 -3.91 -6.53 -17.25
N LEU A 93 -4.80 -5.54 -17.08
CA LEU A 93 -6.07 -5.48 -17.80
C LEU A 93 -5.93 -5.01 -19.24
N ASN A 94 -5.11 -3.98 -19.49
CA ASN A 94 -5.03 -3.32 -20.81
C ASN A 94 -3.84 -3.82 -21.66
N GLY A 95 -2.89 -4.54 -21.06
CA GLY A 95 -1.62 -4.89 -21.69
C GLY A 95 -0.72 -3.69 -21.99
N PHE A 96 0.44 -3.93 -22.61
CA PHE A 96 1.43 -2.87 -22.92
C PHE A 96 1.03 -1.96 -24.10
N ARG A 97 -0.05 -2.29 -24.81
CA ARG A 97 -0.53 -1.50 -25.95
C ARG A 97 -1.55 -0.43 -25.56
N GLY A 98 -2.02 -0.42 -24.31
CA GLY A 98 -3.12 0.44 -23.86
C GLY A 98 -4.48 -0.02 -24.42
N ALA A 99 -5.56 0.49 -23.81
CA ALA A 99 -6.93 0.29 -24.28
C ALA A 99 -7.16 0.88 -25.68
#